data_AF-A0A3C1EWD6-F1
#
_entry.id   AF-A0A3C1EWD6-F1
#
_cell.length_a   1.000
_cell.length_b   1.000
_cell.length_c   1.000
_cell.angle_alpha   90.00
_cell.angle_beta   90.00
_cell.angle_gamma   90.00
#
_symmetry.space_group_name_H-M   'P 1'
#
loop_
_entity.id
_entity.type
_entity.pdbx_description
1 polymer ?
#
loop_
_entity_poly.entity_id
_entity_poly.type
_entity_poly.pdbx_seq_one_letter_code
_entity_poly.pdbx_strand_id
1 'polypeptide(L)'
;MNMMTLKKIEQLEYNYLNKIEFDLNQDLSKMIEGLNSKNKIKSDWIRYFERADKKSQNSDFARGAERIYFWLFNQFGKPNSSPIGADMFFETHDAFVHIDIKTAKFDNFSDYKGKVPLGVNQTSYRSSKKSFKVHLPTFYNKNKTEEKICLTFVINIVYEKIKSEFKILAIVLISIPNGELFSVYKDKIISASKNKGEAFRYSYNKMPYFKLLGKNLYRVKFLFKDNNIDKKDIFGFNNNE
;
A
#
# COMPACT_ATOMS: atom_id res chain seq x y z
N MET A 1 -3.69 21.00 -24.23
CA MET A 1 -3.95 20.15 -23.05
C MET A 1 -3.15 20.72 -21.89
N ASN A 2 -3.79 21.17 -20.81
CA ASN A 2 -3.11 21.86 -19.72
C ASN A 2 -2.42 20.81 -18.83
N MET A 3 -1.09 20.84 -18.70
CA MET A 3 -0.36 19.87 -17.85
C MET A 3 -0.84 19.99 -16.41
N MET A 4 -1.18 18.85 -15.80
CA MET A 4 -1.53 18.81 -14.38
C MET A 4 -0.32 19.23 -13.54
N THR A 5 -0.52 20.22 -12.67
CA THR A 5 0.56 20.72 -11.80
C THR A 5 0.94 19.67 -10.76
N LEU A 6 2.20 19.68 -10.30
CA LEU A 6 2.67 18.75 -9.26
C LEU A 6 1.83 18.84 -7.97
N LYS A 7 1.39 20.06 -7.61
CA LYS A 7 0.50 20.27 -6.47
C LYS A 7 -0.87 19.60 -6.68
N LYS A 8 -1.41 19.61 -7.90
CA LYS A 8 -2.68 18.95 -8.22
C LYS A 8 -2.56 17.42 -8.21
N ILE A 9 -1.45 16.86 -8.70
CA ILE A 9 -1.16 15.42 -8.58
C ILE A 9 -1.16 15.01 -7.11
N GLU A 10 -0.44 15.77 -6.28
CA GLU A 10 -0.37 15.47 -4.86
C GLU A 10 -1.71 15.65 -4.13
N GLN A 11 -2.52 16.63 -4.55
CA GLN A 11 -3.89 16.79 -4.06
C GLN A 11 -4.77 15.59 -4.40
N LEU A 12 -4.64 15.02 -5.60
CA LEU A 12 -5.37 13.80 -5.97
C LEU A 12 -4.94 12.60 -5.13
N GLU A 13 -3.63 12.41 -4.92
CA GLU A 13 -3.13 11.37 -4.02
C GLU A 13 -3.71 11.49 -2.60
N TYR A 14 -3.78 12.70 -2.05
CA TYR A 14 -4.37 12.96 -0.73
C TYR A 14 -5.88 12.71 -0.72
N ASN A 15 -6.61 13.16 -1.74
CA ASN A 15 -8.06 12.96 -1.83
C ASN A 15 -8.40 11.47 -1.92
N TYR A 16 -7.66 10.70 -2.72
CA TYR A 16 -7.86 9.26 -2.84
C TYR A 16 -7.41 8.50 -1.58
N LEU A 17 -6.35 8.95 -0.88
CA LEU A 17 -5.98 8.40 0.42
C LEU A 17 -7.14 8.54 1.42
N ASN A 18 -7.74 9.73 1.50
CA ASN A 18 -8.88 10.00 2.39
C ASN A 18 -10.12 9.21 1.96
N LYS A 19 -10.37 9.07 0.65
CA LYS A 19 -11.50 8.27 0.15
C LYS A 19 -11.35 6.80 0.53
N ILE A 20 -10.17 6.21 0.31
CA ILE A 20 -9.92 4.80 0.67
C ILE A 20 -10.05 4.60 2.18
N GLU A 21 -9.49 5.50 2.98
CA GLU A 21 -9.66 5.47 4.43
C GLU A 21 -11.13 5.54 4.83
N PHE A 22 -11.87 6.50 4.28
CA PHE A 22 -13.29 6.68 4.58
C PHE A 22 -14.08 5.40 4.23
N ASP A 23 -13.93 4.90 3.01
CA ASP A 23 -14.65 3.72 2.52
C ASP A 23 -14.36 2.50 3.40
N LEU A 24 -13.10 2.26 3.80
CA LEU A 24 -12.73 1.14 4.67
C LEU A 24 -13.14 1.33 6.14
N ASN A 25 -13.14 2.57 6.65
CA ASN A 25 -13.52 2.85 8.04
C ASN A 25 -15.03 2.67 8.27
N GLN A 26 -15.87 2.93 7.26
CA GLN A 26 -17.32 2.64 7.34
C GLN A 26 -17.58 1.15 7.60
N ASP A 27 -16.74 0.28 7.04
CA ASP A 27 -16.84 -1.16 7.16
C ASP A 27 -15.72 -1.78 8.02
N LEU A 28 -15.17 -1.02 8.99
CA LEU A 28 -14.04 -1.46 9.81
C LEU A 28 -14.29 -2.80 10.52
N SER A 29 -15.47 -2.96 11.15
CA SER A 29 -15.82 -4.23 11.80
C SER A 29 -15.90 -5.37 10.79
N LYS A 30 -16.51 -5.15 9.63
CA LYS A 30 -16.59 -6.15 8.55
C LYS A 30 -15.21 -6.52 8.02
N MET A 31 -14.30 -5.54 7.90
CA MET A 31 -12.92 -5.76 7.48
C MET A 31 -12.20 -6.66 8.49
N ILE A 32 -12.26 -6.34 9.79
CA ILE A 32 -11.59 -7.13 10.83
C ILE A 32 -12.20 -8.53 10.96
N GLU A 33 -13.52 -8.66 10.90
CA GLU A 33 -14.20 -9.97 10.90
C GLU A 33 -13.84 -10.79 9.66
N GLY A 34 -13.82 -10.17 8.48
CA GLY A 34 -13.44 -10.80 7.22
C GLY A 34 -12.01 -11.34 7.26
N LEU A 35 -11.05 -10.53 7.72
CA LEU A 35 -9.65 -10.95 7.86
C LEU A 35 -9.46 -12.08 8.90
N ASN A 36 -10.34 -12.16 9.89
CA ASN A 36 -10.33 -13.21 10.91
C ASN A 36 -11.19 -14.43 10.56
N SER A 37 -12.01 -14.37 9.51
CA SER A 37 -12.95 -15.43 9.12
C SER A 37 -12.29 -16.80 8.93
N LYS A 38 -11.05 -16.84 8.42
CA LYS A 38 -10.21 -18.03 8.26
C LYS A 38 -10.04 -18.84 9.55
N ASN A 39 -10.11 -18.19 10.72
CA ASN A 39 -9.93 -18.85 12.01
C ASN A 39 -11.11 -19.79 12.32
N LYS A 40 -12.31 -19.52 11.78
CA LYS A 40 -13.51 -20.37 11.95
C LYS A 40 -13.36 -21.76 11.32
N ILE A 41 -12.55 -21.86 10.27
CA ILE A 41 -12.31 -23.10 9.50
C ILE A 41 -10.84 -23.55 9.60
N LYS A 42 -10.14 -23.13 10.67
CA LYS A 42 -8.70 -23.35 10.84
C LYS A 42 -8.28 -24.81 10.78
N SER A 43 -9.08 -25.70 11.36
CA SER A 43 -8.84 -27.15 11.36
C SER A 43 -8.63 -27.72 9.96
N ASP A 44 -9.25 -27.10 8.95
CA ASP A 44 -9.31 -27.64 7.60
C ASP A 44 -8.05 -27.30 6.80
N TRP A 45 -7.41 -26.16 7.08
CA TRP A 45 -6.29 -25.65 6.28
C TRP A 45 -4.94 -25.60 7.03
N ILE A 46 -4.92 -25.49 8.37
CA ILE A 46 -3.68 -25.19 9.11
C ILE A 46 -2.56 -26.22 8.88
N ARG A 47 -2.92 -27.51 8.78
CA ARG A 47 -1.96 -28.60 8.55
C ARG A 47 -1.23 -28.49 7.20
N TYR A 48 -1.89 -27.95 6.18
CA TYR A 48 -1.28 -27.75 4.86
C TYR A 48 -0.33 -26.56 4.88
N PHE A 49 -0.72 -25.53 5.62
CA PHE A 49 0.07 -24.33 5.80
C PHE A 49 1.34 -24.58 6.63
N GLU A 50 1.25 -25.37 7.70
CA GLU A 50 2.41 -25.73 8.55
C GLU A 50 3.43 -26.61 7.83
N ARG A 51 2.98 -27.40 6.83
CA ARG A 51 3.87 -28.19 5.96
C ARG A 51 4.52 -27.36 4.85
N ALA A 52 3.97 -26.20 4.54
CA ALA A 52 4.49 -25.31 3.52
C ALA A 52 5.79 -24.64 4.01
N ASP A 53 6.70 -24.31 3.10
CA ASP A 53 7.94 -23.64 3.46
C ASP A 53 7.66 -22.29 4.15
N LYS A 54 8.52 -21.87 5.09
CA LYS A 54 8.28 -20.63 5.87
C LYS A 54 8.09 -19.38 5.00
N LYS A 55 8.55 -19.39 3.73
CA LYS A 55 8.36 -18.30 2.77
C LYS A 55 6.97 -18.32 2.13
N SER A 56 6.43 -19.48 1.71
CA SER A 56 5.06 -19.55 1.17
C SER A 56 3.99 -19.19 2.19
N GLN A 57 4.21 -19.47 3.47
CA GLN A 57 3.28 -19.13 4.55
C GLN A 57 2.89 -17.63 4.56
N ASN A 58 3.83 -16.71 4.34
CA ASN A 58 3.50 -15.28 4.28
C ASN A 58 2.64 -14.92 3.06
N SER A 59 2.89 -15.57 1.92
CA SER A 59 2.16 -15.35 0.67
C SER A 59 0.71 -15.82 0.76
N ASP A 60 0.45 -16.92 1.46
CA ASP A 60 -0.90 -17.47 1.58
C ASP A 60 -1.79 -16.65 2.53
N PHE A 61 -1.21 -15.99 3.53
CA PHE A 61 -1.95 -15.00 4.34
C PHE A 61 -2.33 -13.76 3.52
N ALA A 62 -1.42 -13.27 2.66
CA ALA A 62 -1.69 -12.15 1.76
C ALA A 62 -2.89 -12.43 0.82
N ARG A 63 -2.92 -13.63 0.21
CA ARG A 63 -4.03 -14.08 -0.65
C ARG A 63 -5.40 -14.06 0.05
N GLY A 64 -5.44 -14.45 1.33
CA GLY A 64 -6.67 -14.37 2.12
C GLY A 64 -7.14 -12.93 2.32
N ALA A 65 -6.20 -12.02 2.60
CA ALA A 65 -6.50 -10.60 2.78
C ALA A 65 -6.96 -9.93 1.48
N GLU A 66 -6.32 -10.23 0.34
CA GLU A 66 -6.70 -9.73 -0.98
C GLU A 66 -8.19 -9.97 -1.28
N ARG A 67 -8.71 -11.17 -0.98
CA ARG A 67 -10.14 -11.49 -1.18
C ARG A 67 -11.06 -10.60 -0.35
N ILE A 68 -10.68 -10.30 0.89
CA ILE A 68 -11.47 -9.45 1.79
C ILE A 68 -11.46 -8.01 1.28
N TYR A 69 -10.30 -7.46 0.91
CA TYR A 69 -10.25 -6.10 0.38
C TYR A 69 -10.97 -5.97 -0.96
N PHE A 70 -10.85 -6.95 -1.86
CA PHE A 70 -11.60 -6.94 -3.12
C PHE A 70 -13.12 -6.89 -2.87
N TRP A 71 -13.62 -7.64 -1.89
CA TRP A 71 -15.02 -7.58 -1.47
C TRP A 71 -15.40 -6.20 -0.91
N LEU A 72 -14.55 -5.59 -0.08
CA LEU A 72 -14.79 -4.26 0.51
C LEU A 72 -14.73 -3.13 -0.54
N PHE A 73 -13.91 -3.26 -1.58
CA PHE A 73 -13.77 -2.27 -2.64
C PHE A 73 -14.71 -2.48 -3.84
N ASN A 74 -15.75 -3.30 -3.70
CA ASN A 74 -16.63 -3.68 -4.82
C ASN A 74 -17.33 -2.50 -5.53
N GLN A 75 -17.45 -1.33 -4.87
CA GLN A 75 -18.02 -0.09 -5.44
C GLN A 75 -17.00 1.06 -5.57
N PHE A 76 -15.70 0.79 -5.40
CA PHE A 76 -14.68 1.84 -5.39
C PHE A 76 -14.48 2.52 -6.76
N GLY A 77 -14.54 1.72 -7.82
CA GLY A 77 -14.35 2.13 -9.20
C GLY A 77 -14.60 0.95 -10.14
N LYS A 78 -14.37 1.12 -11.44
CA LYS A 78 -14.48 0.04 -12.42
C LYS A 78 -13.23 -0.84 -12.35
N PRO A 79 -13.31 -2.13 -12.01
CA PRO A 79 -12.14 -3.01 -12.03
C PRO A 79 -11.48 -3.03 -13.42
N ASN A 80 -10.15 -3.10 -13.45
CA ASN A 80 -9.38 -3.16 -14.68
C ASN A 80 -8.50 -4.41 -14.70
N SER A 81 -8.53 -5.14 -15.82
CA SER A 81 -7.89 -6.45 -15.99
C SER A 81 -6.45 -6.37 -16.53
N SER A 82 -5.76 -5.24 -16.40
CA SER A 82 -4.37 -5.09 -16.83
C SER A 82 -3.48 -6.18 -16.19
N PRO A 83 -2.63 -6.87 -16.97
CA PRO A 83 -1.75 -7.93 -16.45
C PRO A 83 -0.56 -7.38 -15.64
N ILE A 84 -0.37 -6.06 -15.64
CA ILE A 84 0.68 -5.36 -14.89
C ILE A 84 -0.03 -4.42 -13.91
N GLY A 85 0.24 -4.59 -12.62
CA GLY A 85 -0.38 -3.78 -11.57
C GLY A 85 -0.24 -4.36 -10.18
N ALA A 86 -0.96 -3.73 -9.26
CA ALA A 86 -1.19 -4.19 -7.89
C ALA A 86 -2.31 -5.23 -7.82
N ASP A 87 -2.51 -5.81 -6.64
CA ASP A 87 -3.56 -6.81 -6.38
C ASP A 87 -4.96 -6.32 -6.76
N MET A 88 -5.22 -5.02 -6.59
CA MET A 88 -6.45 -4.38 -7.04
C MET A 88 -6.13 -3.20 -7.96
N PHE A 89 -6.89 -3.12 -9.05
CA PHE A 89 -6.74 -2.07 -10.04
C PHE A 89 -8.10 -1.55 -10.49
N PHE A 90 -8.33 -0.25 -10.28
CA PHE A 90 -9.59 0.40 -10.58
C PHE A 90 -9.40 1.60 -11.50
N GLU A 91 -10.32 1.76 -12.44
CA GLU A 91 -10.52 2.99 -13.18
C GLU A 91 -11.63 3.81 -12.51
N THR A 92 -11.36 5.08 -12.31
CA THR A 92 -12.30 6.08 -11.80
C THR A 92 -12.52 7.18 -12.84
N HIS A 93 -13.29 8.20 -12.51
CA HIS A 93 -13.54 9.30 -13.44
C HIS A 93 -12.27 10.10 -13.79
N ASP A 94 -11.31 10.23 -12.88
CA ASP A 94 -10.11 11.07 -13.05
C ASP A 94 -8.76 10.35 -12.83
N ALA A 95 -8.78 9.09 -12.38
CA ALA A 95 -7.57 8.33 -12.08
C ALA A 95 -7.67 6.82 -12.37
N PHE A 96 -6.51 6.23 -12.61
CA PHE A 96 -6.26 4.79 -12.53
C PHE A 96 -5.60 4.51 -11.17
N VAL A 97 -6.26 3.73 -10.32
CA VAL A 97 -5.90 3.55 -8.92
C VAL A 97 -5.46 2.11 -8.67
N HIS A 98 -4.19 1.95 -8.33
CA HIS A 98 -3.62 0.69 -7.86
C HIS A 98 -3.64 0.65 -6.33
N ILE A 99 -4.11 -0.46 -5.76
CA ILE A 99 -4.06 -0.72 -4.32
C ILE A 99 -3.43 -2.10 -4.12
N ASP A 100 -2.28 -2.12 -3.45
CA ASP A 100 -1.51 -3.34 -3.18
C ASP A 100 -1.64 -3.75 -1.72
N ILE A 101 -1.83 -5.04 -1.44
CA ILE A 101 -1.91 -5.59 -0.10
C ILE A 101 -0.54 -6.14 0.28
N LYS A 102 0.03 -5.59 1.36
CA LYS A 102 1.26 -6.11 1.96
C LYS A 102 0.97 -6.68 3.33
N THR A 103 1.71 -7.72 3.69
CA THR A 103 1.68 -8.27 5.04
C THR A 103 3.09 -8.26 5.61
N ALA A 104 3.22 -7.88 6.87
CA ALA A 104 4.50 -7.78 7.56
C ALA A 104 4.39 -8.43 8.94
N LYS A 105 5.35 -9.31 9.26
CA LYS A 105 5.49 -9.83 10.63
C LYS A 105 6.02 -8.73 11.53
N PHE A 106 5.51 -8.65 12.75
CA PHE A 106 5.93 -7.67 13.74
C PHE A 106 7.42 -7.76 14.09
N ASP A 107 8.04 -8.93 14.02
CA ASP A 107 9.49 -9.08 14.24
C ASP A 107 10.36 -8.65 13.02
N ASN A 108 9.74 -8.32 11.88
CA ASN A 108 10.43 -7.93 10.65
C ASN A 108 10.22 -6.46 10.30
N PHE A 109 10.90 -5.57 11.04
CA PHE A 109 10.91 -4.12 10.80
C PHE A 109 11.41 -3.70 9.42
N SER A 110 11.89 -4.62 8.56
CA SER A 110 12.31 -4.27 7.21
C SER A 110 11.14 -4.07 6.24
N ASP A 111 9.96 -4.58 6.59
CA ASP A 111 8.75 -4.58 5.76
C ASP A 111 7.64 -3.66 6.30
N TYR A 112 7.89 -3.02 7.45
CA TYR A 112 7.06 -1.96 8.03
C TYR A 112 7.95 -0.96 8.78
N LYS A 113 7.40 -0.13 9.69
CA LYS A 113 8.16 0.82 10.54
C LYS A 113 8.86 1.91 9.73
N GLY A 114 8.08 2.72 9.03
CA GLY A 114 8.58 3.87 8.28
C GLY A 114 8.89 3.60 6.82
N LYS A 115 8.68 2.36 6.36
CA LYS A 115 8.94 1.95 4.99
C LYS A 115 8.02 0.82 4.55
N VAL A 116 7.93 0.63 3.24
CA VAL A 116 7.19 -0.47 2.62
C VAL A 116 7.92 -0.96 1.37
N PRO A 117 8.06 -2.28 1.15
CA PRO A 117 8.67 -2.81 -0.07
C PRO A 117 7.74 -2.64 -1.27
N LEU A 118 8.31 -2.22 -2.40
CA LEU A 118 7.62 -2.04 -3.67
C LEU A 118 8.38 -2.77 -4.78
N GLY A 119 7.66 -3.60 -5.54
CA GLY A 119 8.17 -4.19 -6.78
C GLY A 119 8.06 -3.23 -7.96
N VAL A 120 8.81 -3.52 -9.04
CA VAL A 120 8.80 -2.69 -10.27
C VAL A 120 7.42 -2.55 -10.92
N ASN A 121 6.51 -3.51 -10.72
CA ASN A 121 5.12 -3.48 -11.22
C ASN A 121 4.15 -2.66 -10.35
N GLN A 122 4.61 -2.11 -9.23
CA GLN A 122 3.73 -1.56 -8.19
C GLN A 122 3.89 -0.06 -8.00
N THR A 123 4.66 0.63 -8.84
CA THR A 123 4.88 2.07 -8.70
C THR A 123 5.33 2.69 -10.00
N SER A 124 5.05 3.98 -10.17
CA SER A 124 5.61 4.83 -11.24
C SER A 124 6.81 5.64 -10.76
N TYR A 125 7.12 5.62 -9.46
CA TYR A 125 8.21 6.41 -8.87
C TYR A 125 9.57 5.77 -9.10
N ARG A 126 10.44 6.46 -9.83
CA ARG A 126 11.79 5.98 -10.16
C ARG A 126 12.87 6.97 -9.76
N SER A 127 14.02 6.43 -9.38
CA SER A 127 15.25 7.21 -9.24
C SER A 127 15.85 7.51 -10.60
N SER A 128 16.43 8.69 -10.78
CA SER A 128 17.28 8.97 -11.96
C SER A 128 18.68 8.35 -11.85
N LYS A 129 19.10 7.90 -10.66
CA LYS A 129 20.45 7.39 -10.38
C LYS A 129 20.52 5.88 -10.18
N LYS A 130 19.40 5.24 -9.84
CA LYS A 130 19.34 3.79 -9.56
C LYS A 130 18.80 3.04 -10.77
N SER A 131 19.34 1.84 -11.00
CA SER A 131 19.11 1.03 -12.20
C SER A 131 17.78 0.25 -12.23
N PHE A 132 16.88 0.41 -11.26
CA PHE A 132 15.61 -0.31 -11.27
C PHE A 132 14.62 0.38 -12.22
N LYS A 133 14.10 -0.38 -13.19
CA LYS A 133 13.12 0.10 -14.18
C LYS A 133 11.72 -0.20 -13.65
N VAL A 134 10.98 0.84 -13.30
CA VAL A 134 9.57 0.72 -12.92
C VAL A 134 8.68 0.55 -14.16
N HIS A 135 7.56 -0.14 -14.01
CA HIS A 135 6.70 -0.53 -15.12
C HIS A 135 5.36 0.21 -15.16
N LEU A 136 4.91 0.81 -14.06
CA LEU A 136 3.71 1.65 -14.10
C LEU A 136 4.03 3.01 -14.73
N PRO A 137 3.17 3.52 -15.63
CA PRO A 137 3.32 4.86 -16.17
C PRO A 137 2.94 5.90 -15.11
N THR A 138 3.35 7.16 -15.31
CA THR A 138 2.86 8.26 -14.46
C THR A 138 1.40 8.62 -14.78
N PHE A 139 1.03 8.54 -16.05
CA PHE A 139 -0.34 8.67 -16.56
C PHE A 139 -0.62 7.52 -17.51
N TYR A 140 -1.79 6.91 -17.41
CA TYR A 140 -2.30 6.05 -18.47
C TYR A 140 -2.83 6.92 -19.60
N ASN A 141 -2.68 6.45 -20.84
CA ASN A 141 -3.06 7.19 -22.05
C ASN A 141 -2.42 8.60 -22.13
N LYS A 142 -1.17 8.73 -21.68
CA LYS A 142 -0.46 10.03 -21.69
C LYS A 142 -0.45 10.65 -23.11
N ASN A 143 -0.85 11.91 -23.20
CA ASN A 143 -1.03 12.69 -24.44
C ASN A 143 -2.07 12.10 -25.42
N LYS A 144 -3.02 11.31 -24.92
CA LYS A 144 -4.12 10.72 -25.71
C LYS A 144 -5.48 11.05 -25.06
N THR A 145 -6.56 10.65 -25.73
CA THR A 145 -7.91 10.66 -25.14
C THR A 145 -7.95 9.76 -23.92
N GLU A 146 -8.76 10.12 -22.91
CA GLU A 146 -8.87 9.40 -21.64
C GLU A 146 -7.55 9.33 -20.85
N GLU A 147 -6.70 10.36 -20.95
CA GLU A 147 -5.53 10.51 -20.06
C GLU A 147 -5.99 10.63 -18.60
N LYS A 148 -5.48 9.74 -17.75
CA LYS A 148 -5.75 9.72 -16.31
C LYS A 148 -4.49 9.42 -15.53
N ILE A 149 -4.34 10.07 -14.37
CA ILE A 149 -3.17 9.89 -13.51
C ILE A 149 -3.13 8.46 -12.95
N CYS A 150 -1.94 7.86 -12.86
CA CYS A 150 -1.72 6.60 -12.17
C CYS A 150 -1.45 6.86 -10.69
N LEU A 151 -2.34 6.43 -9.80
CA LEU A 151 -2.19 6.55 -8.35
C LEU A 151 -1.90 5.17 -7.76
N THR A 152 -1.06 5.14 -6.72
CA THR A 152 -0.66 3.90 -6.07
C THR A 152 -0.80 4.01 -4.57
N PHE A 153 -1.49 3.04 -3.97
CA PHE A 153 -1.66 2.91 -2.54
C PHE A 153 -1.21 1.51 -2.09
N VAL A 154 -0.79 1.43 -0.83
CA VAL A 154 -0.50 0.15 -0.18
C VAL A 154 -1.30 0.06 1.11
N ILE A 155 -1.94 -1.08 1.33
CA ILE A 155 -2.51 -1.45 2.63
C ILE A 155 -1.57 -2.48 3.24
N ASN A 156 -0.83 -2.07 4.28
CA ASN A 156 0.12 -2.92 4.96
C ASN A 156 -0.47 -3.46 6.27
N ILE A 157 -0.62 -4.78 6.37
CA ILE A 157 -1.14 -5.49 7.53
C ILE A 157 0.04 -5.96 8.37
N VAL A 158 0.25 -5.33 9.51
CA VAL A 158 1.25 -5.75 10.50
C VAL A 158 0.60 -6.73 11.45
N TYR A 159 1.17 -7.93 11.54
CA TYR A 159 0.63 -9.01 12.35
C TYR A 159 1.71 -9.69 13.19
N GLU A 160 1.27 -10.34 14.27
CA GLU A 160 2.07 -11.25 15.07
C GLU A 160 1.52 -12.67 14.93
N LYS A 161 2.41 -13.65 14.86
CA LYS A 161 2.04 -15.06 14.88
C LYS A 161 2.15 -15.58 16.32
N ILE A 162 1.02 -15.84 16.96
CA ILE A 162 0.96 -16.43 18.31
C ILE A 162 0.53 -17.89 18.14
N LYS A 163 1.46 -18.83 18.37
CA LYS A 163 1.26 -20.26 18.06
C LYS A 163 0.85 -20.44 16.59
N SER A 164 -0.36 -20.93 16.33
CA SER A 164 -0.94 -21.13 14.99
C SER A 164 -1.97 -20.05 14.63
N GLU A 165 -2.00 -18.93 15.35
CA GLU A 165 -2.91 -17.80 15.11
C GLU A 165 -2.16 -16.57 14.59
N PHE A 166 -2.86 -15.80 13.77
CA PHE A 166 -2.38 -14.54 13.22
C PHE A 166 -3.17 -13.42 13.87
N LYS A 167 -2.54 -12.70 14.80
CA LYS A 167 -3.11 -11.53 15.45
C LYS A 167 -2.74 -10.29 14.64
N ILE A 168 -3.73 -9.58 14.12
CA ILE A 168 -3.51 -8.29 13.46
C ILE A 168 -3.20 -7.25 14.54
N LEU A 169 -2.08 -6.55 14.38
CA LEU A 169 -1.63 -5.50 15.30
C LEU A 169 -1.89 -4.11 14.75
N ALA A 170 -1.74 -3.94 13.44
CA ALA A 170 -2.06 -2.69 12.77
C ALA A 170 -2.39 -2.92 11.29
N ILE A 171 -3.22 -2.04 10.74
CA ILE A 171 -3.45 -1.93 9.31
C ILE A 171 -3.15 -0.48 8.93
N VAL A 172 -2.20 -0.30 8.01
CA VAL A 172 -1.72 1.01 7.59
C VAL A 172 -2.02 1.22 6.11
N LEU A 173 -2.69 2.32 5.80
CA LEU A 173 -2.87 2.80 4.44
C LEU A 173 -1.75 3.78 4.09
N ILE A 174 -1.13 3.60 2.92
CA ILE A 174 0.06 4.35 2.49
C ILE A 174 -0.17 4.86 1.06
N SER A 175 -0.02 6.16 0.85
CA SER A 175 0.02 6.78 -0.48
C SER A 175 1.45 6.80 -1.01
N ILE A 176 1.68 6.13 -2.14
CA ILE A 176 2.98 6.11 -2.82
C ILE A 176 3.03 7.30 -3.79
N PRO A 177 4.06 8.17 -3.72
CA PRO A 177 4.17 9.29 -4.64
C PRO A 177 4.24 8.82 -6.10
N ASN A 178 3.52 9.49 -6.99
CA ASN A 178 3.59 9.29 -8.44
C ASN A 178 4.95 9.74 -8.99
N GLY A 179 5.41 9.10 -10.07
CA GLY A 179 6.71 9.40 -10.69
C GLY A 179 6.93 10.86 -11.13
N GLU A 180 5.89 11.63 -11.45
CA GLU A 180 6.04 13.07 -11.75
C GLU A 180 6.54 13.87 -10.53
N LEU A 181 6.30 13.37 -9.31
CA LEU A 181 6.73 13.99 -8.06
C LEU A 181 8.22 13.74 -7.74
N PHE A 182 8.99 13.09 -8.62
CA PHE A 182 10.42 12.87 -8.40
C PHE A 182 11.18 14.18 -8.15
N SER A 183 10.82 15.26 -8.84
CA SER A 183 11.42 16.58 -8.64
C SER A 183 11.24 17.14 -7.21
N VAL A 184 10.22 16.67 -6.49
CA VAL A 184 9.83 17.13 -5.15
C VAL A 184 10.48 16.29 -4.05
N TYR A 185 10.46 14.97 -4.23
CA TYR A 185 10.88 13.99 -3.23
C TYR A 185 12.31 13.49 -3.46
N LYS A 186 12.77 13.37 -4.71
CA LYS A 186 14.09 12.85 -5.08
C LYS A 186 14.36 11.46 -4.47
N ASP A 187 15.64 11.11 -4.34
CA ASP A 187 16.08 9.81 -3.86
C ASP A 187 15.92 9.59 -2.35
N LYS A 188 15.62 10.63 -1.57
CA LYS A 188 15.58 10.57 -0.09
C LYS A 188 14.54 9.58 0.46
N ILE A 189 13.50 9.29 -0.33
CA ILE A 189 12.43 8.36 0.03
C ILE A 189 12.66 6.94 -0.54
N ILE A 190 13.79 6.70 -1.21
CA ILE A 190 14.11 5.41 -1.83
C ILE A 190 15.23 4.73 -1.04
N SER A 191 14.90 3.65 -0.33
CA SER A 191 15.87 2.78 0.33
C SER A 191 16.11 1.49 -0.46
N ALA A 192 17.31 0.90 -0.30
CA ALA A 192 17.70 -0.29 -1.04
C ALA A 192 16.85 -1.53 -0.65
N SER A 193 16.56 -2.36 -1.64
CA SER A 193 16.07 -3.73 -1.43
C SER A 193 17.23 -4.71 -1.36
N LYS A 194 16.98 -5.91 -0.79
CA LYS A 194 17.94 -7.03 -0.83
C LYS A 194 18.17 -7.50 -2.26
N ASN A 195 17.15 -7.43 -3.12
CA ASN A 195 17.24 -7.76 -4.53
C ASN A 195 17.55 -6.49 -5.34
N LYS A 196 18.79 -6.36 -5.82
CA LYS A 196 19.19 -5.23 -6.65
C LYS A 196 18.41 -5.25 -7.97
N GLY A 197 17.76 -4.13 -8.31
CA GLY A 197 17.12 -3.93 -9.62
C GLY A 197 15.63 -4.30 -9.72
N GLU A 198 15.12 -5.15 -8.83
CA GLU A 198 13.75 -5.69 -8.92
C GLU A 198 12.75 -5.05 -7.94
N ALA A 199 13.27 -4.41 -6.89
CA ALA A 199 12.46 -3.80 -5.86
C ALA A 199 13.21 -2.64 -5.18
N PHE A 200 12.45 -1.72 -4.60
CA PHE A 200 12.96 -0.76 -3.64
C PHE A 200 12.04 -0.65 -2.44
N ARG A 201 12.50 0.01 -1.37
CA ARG A 201 11.65 0.34 -0.24
C ARG A 201 11.30 1.82 -0.29
N TYR A 202 10.02 2.12 -0.32
CA TYR A 202 9.56 3.49 -0.10
C TYR A 202 9.63 3.80 1.39
N SER A 203 10.52 4.71 1.77
CA SER A 203 10.76 5.12 3.16
C SER A 203 9.95 6.38 3.48
N TYR A 204 8.66 6.20 3.74
CA TYR A 204 7.75 7.30 4.07
C TYR A 204 8.18 8.05 5.34
N ASN A 205 8.85 7.43 6.31
CA ASN A 205 9.34 8.14 7.50
C ASN A 205 10.34 9.27 7.20
N LYS A 206 11.03 9.23 6.06
CA LYS A 206 11.96 10.30 5.64
C LYS A 206 11.23 11.54 5.15
N MET A 207 10.00 11.38 4.66
CA MET A 207 9.16 12.48 4.20
C MET A 207 7.69 12.02 4.30
N PRO A 208 7.12 12.03 5.51
CA PRO A 208 5.83 11.38 5.75
C PRO A 208 4.65 12.22 5.30
N TYR A 209 4.89 13.46 4.84
CA TYR A 209 3.87 14.43 4.48
C TYR A 209 3.70 14.59 2.97
N PHE A 210 2.52 15.05 2.56
CA PHE A 210 2.26 15.63 1.25
C PHE A 210 2.95 17.00 1.14
N LYS A 211 4.20 17.00 0.66
CA LYS A 211 5.16 18.11 0.74
C LYS A 211 4.67 19.45 0.14
N LEU A 212 3.85 19.43 -0.91
CA LEU A 212 3.29 20.62 -1.58
C LEU A 212 1.92 21.05 -1.00
N LEU A 213 1.32 20.25 -0.11
CA LEU A 213 0.03 20.54 0.53
C LEU A 213 0.20 21.05 1.97
N GLY A 214 1.22 20.59 2.70
CA GLY A 214 1.54 21.09 4.04
C GLY A 214 2.13 20.03 4.98
N LYS A 215 2.74 20.48 6.08
CA LYS A 215 3.44 19.63 7.05
C LYS A 215 2.52 18.83 8.00
N ASN A 216 1.20 18.91 7.86
CA ASN A 216 0.25 18.19 8.72
C ASN A 216 -0.60 17.16 7.94
N LEU A 217 -0.36 17.01 6.64
CA LEU A 217 -1.08 16.06 5.81
C LEU A 217 -0.18 14.87 5.55
N TYR A 218 -0.43 13.76 6.24
CA TYR A 218 0.40 12.57 6.16
C TYR A 218 0.02 11.68 4.98
N ARG A 219 1.02 11.11 4.31
CA ARG A 219 0.89 10.08 3.27
C ARG A 219 0.54 8.70 3.84
N VAL A 220 0.43 8.58 5.16
CA VAL A 220 0.16 7.33 5.85
C VAL A 220 -0.92 7.53 6.90
N LYS A 221 -1.81 6.55 7.02
CA LYS A 221 -2.92 6.56 7.98
C LYS A 221 -3.12 5.19 8.61
N PHE A 222 -3.61 5.16 9.84
CA PHE A 222 -4.06 3.91 10.47
C PHE A 222 -5.51 3.64 10.06
N LEU A 223 -5.78 2.46 9.53
CA LEU A 223 -7.14 1.92 9.41
C LEU A 223 -7.51 1.12 10.66
N PHE A 224 -6.52 0.49 11.29
CA PHE A 224 -6.67 -0.25 12.53
C PHE A 224 -5.36 -0.22 13.32
N LYS A 225 -5.45 -0.17 14.65
CA LYS A 225 -4.32 -0.31 15.57
C LYS A 225 -4.78 -0.98 16.85
N ASP A 226 -4.09 -2.03 17.26
CA ASP A 226 -4.27 -2.64 18.58
C ASP A 226 -3.88 -1.62 19.67
N ASN A 227 -4.62 -1.61 20.77
CA ASN A 227 -4.40 -0.67 21.87
C ASN A 227 -3.02 -0.83 22.51
N ASN A 228 -2.41 -2.02 22.43
CA ASN A 228 -1.13 -2.34 23.04
C ASN A 228 0.09 -1.93 22.19
N ILE A 229 -0.12 -1.30 21.03
CA ILE A 229 0.95 -0.91 20.11
C ILE A 229 1.08 0.60 20.01
N ASP A 230 2.30 1.11 20.19
CA ASP A 230 2.59 2.52 19.97
C ASP A 230 2.61 2.87 18.47
N LYS A 231 2.05 4.04 18.12
CA LYS A 231 2.03 4.54 16.73
C LYS A 231 3.44 4.59 16.12
N LYS A 232 4.42 5.03 16.92
CA LYS A 232 5.84 5.13 16.50
C LYS A 232 6.44 3.79 16.10
N ASP A 233 5.96 2.68 16.65
CA ASP A 233 6.50 1.36 16.36
C ASP A 233 6.03 0.82 15.01
N ILE A 234 4.90 1.33 14.52
CA ILE A 234 4.37 0.99 13.20
C ILE A 234 4.80 2.01 12.14
N PHE A 235 4.74 3.31 12.45
CA PHE A 235 5.09 4.38 11.51
C PHE A 235 6.58 4.69 11.44
N GLY A 236 7.36 4.36 12.47
CA GLY A 236 8.79 4.70 12.52
C GLY A 236 9.07 6.21 12.66
N PHE A 237 8.08 7.01 13.03
CA PHE A 237 8.18 8.42 13.40
C PHE A 237 7.01 8.80 14.34
N ASN A 238 7.13 9.92 15.05
CA ASN A 238 6.04 10.46 15.86
C ASN A 238 5.05 11.20 14.95
N ASN A 239 3.80 10.75 14.95
CA ASN A 239 2.68 11.44 14.32
C ASN A 239 1.88 12.15 15.43
N ASN A 240 1.48 13.40 15.19
CA ASN A 240 0.66 14.18 16.13
C ASN A 240 -0.85 13.96 15.94
N GLU A 241 -1.26 13.17 14.94
CA GLU A 241 -2.61 12.59 14.88
C GLU A 241 -2.84 11.58 16.00
#